data_AF-A0A7C5X728-F1
#
_entry.id   AF-A0A7C5X728-F1
#
_cell.length_a   1.000
_cell.length_b   1.000
_cell.length_c   1.000
_cell.angle_alpha   90.00
_cell.angle_beta   90.00
_cell.angle_gamma   90.00
#
_symmetry.space_group_name_H-M   'P 1'
#
loop_
_entity.id
_entity.type
_entity.pdbx_description
1 polymer ?
#
loop_
_entity_poly.entity_id
_entity_poly.type
_entity_poly.pdbx_seq_one_letter_code
_entity_poly.pdbx_strand_id
1 'polypeptide(L)'
;MYDYLLYLFTHLISLLPLAREKSYEVFREGGRIVICIYGFSKDLEVEAVDIGGYYLALDTVERIGPVELREGKLRIPKKTQAALLIKGAEWADAVKLYTNQGIHTAKMQKQGRCPLLSETEKNL
;
A
#
# COMPACT_ATOMS: atom_id res chain seq x y z
N MET A 1 -11.65 -46.45 7.00
CA MET A 1 -10.48 -46.05 7.82
C MET A 1 -9.60 -45.04 7.05
N TYR A 2 -10.23 -44.03 6.44
CA TYR A 2 -9.56 -42.90 5.75
C TYR A 2 -10.23 -41.55 6.08
N ASP A 3 -11.41 -41.56 6.68
CA ASP A 3 -12.18 -40.35 7.02
C ASP A 3 -11.53 -39.47 8.09
N TYR A 4 -10.78 -40.06 9.03
CA TYR A 4 -10.12 -39.29 10.10
C TYR A 4 -8.94 -38.45 9.60
N LEU A 5 -8.27 -38.87 8.52
CA LEU A 5 -7.17 -38.11 7.93
C LEU A 5 -7.68 -36.88 7.17
N LEU A 6 -8.77 -37.02 6.42
CA LEU A 6 -9.41 -35.91 5.71
C LEU A 6 -9.94 -34.84 6.68
N TYR A 7 -10.50 -35.24 7.82
CA TYR A 7 -10.99 -34.31 8.84
C TYR A 7 -9.85 -33.52 9.51
N LEU A 8 -8.65 -34.11 9.62
CA LEU A 8 -7.49 -33.41 10.16
C LEU A 8 -6.96 -32.33 9.19
N PHE A 9 -6.97 -32.61 7.89
CA PHE A 9 -6.53 -31.66 6.87
C PHE A 9 -7.44 -30.43 6.75
N THR A 10 -8.76 -30.60 6.87
CA THR A 10 -9.71 -29.46 6.81
C THR A 10 -9.56 -28.54 8.03
N HIS A 11 -9.24 -29.07 9.20
CA HIS A 11 -8.93 -28.26 10.38
C HIS A 11 -7.56 -27.56 10.30
N LEU A 12 -6.55 -28.16 9.65
CA LEU A 12 -5.26 -27.51 9.44
C LEU A 12 -5.33 -26.34 8.43
N ILE A 13 -6.14 -26.45 7.37
CA ILE A 13 -6.33 -25.35 6.39
C ILE A 13 -7.02 -24.14 7.03
N SER A 14 -7.91 -24.38 8.01
CA SER A 14 -8.60 -23.33 8.76
C SER A 14 -7.68 -22.56 9.73
N LEU A 15 -6.50 -23.12 10.02
CA LEU A 15 -5.51 -22.60 10.97
C LEU A 15 -4.33 -21.90 10.30
N LEU A 16 -4.22 -21.95 8.98
CA LEU A 16 -3.34 -21.05 8.24
C LEU A 16 -3.99 -19.67 8.28
N PRO A 17 -3.46 -18.69 9.04
CA PRO A 17 -3.88 -17.32 8.81
C PRO A 17 -3.51 -17.08 7.36
N LEU A 18 -4.51 -16.97 6.47
CA LEU A 18 -4.31 -16.39 5.15
C LEU A 18 -3.49 -15.13 5.43
N ALA A 19 -2.20 -15.19 5.09
CA ALA A 19 -1.30 -14.08 5.29
C ALA A 19 -1.96 -12.95 4.52
N ARG A 20 -2.64 -12.05 5.24
CA ARG A 20 -3.33 -10.92 4.65
C ARG A 20 -2.23 -10.15 3.98
N GLU A 21 -2.11 -10.33 2.68
CA GLU A 21 -1.16 -9.67 1.82
C GLU A 21 -1.30 -8.19 2.15
N LYS A 22 -0.26 -7.60 2.75
CA LYS A 22 -0.32 -6.22 3.22
C LYS A 22 -0.55 -5.37 1.98
N SER A 23 -1.75 -4.82 1.85
CA SER A 23 -2.10 -4.07 0.65
C SER A 23 -1.35 -2.73 0.56
N TYR A 24 -0.75 -2.31 1.68
CA TYR A 24 0.06 -1.11 1.80
C TYR A 24 1.29 -1.37 2.68
N GLU A 25 2.44 -0.83 2.26
CA GLU A 25 3.61 -0.67 3.10
C GLU A 25 4.04 0.80 3.10
N VAL A 26 4.36 1.31 4.28
CA VAL A 26 4.79 2.70 4.45
C VAL A 26 6.11 2.72 5.19
N PHE A 27 7.11 3.36 4.62
CA PHE A 27 8.47 3.46 5.18
C PHE A 27 9.14 4.76 4.75
N ARG A 28 10.27 5.07 5.37
CA ARG A 28 11.08 6.25 5.03
C ARG A 28 12.25 5.85 4.15
N GLU A 29 12.46 6.57 3.06
CA GLU A 29 13.60 6.38 2.16
C GLU A 29 14.01 7.73 1.56
N GLY A 30 15.30 8.08 1.63
CA GLY A 30 15.83 9.32 1.04
C GLY A 30 15.15 10.63 1.48
N GLY A 31 14.72 10.75 2.75
CA GLY A 31 14.01 11.92 3.27
C GLY A 31 12.55 12.04 2.83
N ARG A 32 11.99 10.95 2.28
CA ARG A 32 10.61 10.89 1.80
C ARG A 32 9.86 9.77 2.51
N ILE A 33 8.56 9.95 2.66
CA ILE A 33 7.66 8.84 2.97
C ILE A 33 7.35 8.14 1.66
N VAL A 34 7.60 6.83 1.63
CA VAL A 34 7.21 5.93 0.55
C VAL A 34 5.98 5.18 1.00
N ILE A 35 4.92 5.23 0.19
CA ILE A 35 3.74 4.40 0.35
C ILE A 35 3.71 3.44 -0.85
N CYS A 36 4.10 2.20 -0.61
CA CYS A 36 4.03 1.13 -1.59
C CYS A 36 2.63 0.50 -1.55
N ILE A 37 1.97 0.44 -2.70
CA ILE A 37 0.61 -0.04 -2.87
C ILE A 37 0.68 -1.33 -3.69
N TYR A 38 0.20 -2.41 -3.09
CA TYR A 38 0.21 -3.74 -3.70
C TYR A 38 -1.16 -4.06 -4.30
N GLY A 39 -1.16 -4.73 -5.47
CA GLY A 39 -2.31 -4.79 -6.36
C GLY A 39 -3.63 -5.24 -5.73
N PHE A 40 -4.63 -4.35 -5.81
CA PHE A 40 -5.99 -4.62 -5.36
C PHE A 40 -6.78 -5.41 -6.39
N SER A 41 -7.83 -6.11 -5.94
CA SER A 41 -8.75 -6.83 -6.84
C SER A 41 -9.64 -5.90 -7.68
N LYS A 42 -9.82 -4.66 -7.21
CA LYS A 42 -10.56 -3.58 -7.86
C LYS A 42 -9.66 -2.36 -7.99
N ASP A 43 -10.07 -1.42 -8.84
CA ASP A 43 -9.39 -0.14 -8.95
C ASP A 43 -9.44 0.58 -7.60
N LEU A 44 -8.30 1.12 -7.20
CA LEU A 44 -8.17 1.89 -5.98
C LEU A 44 -8.21 3.37 -6.35
N GLU A 45 -9.13 4.10 -5.74
CA GLU A 45 -9.19 5.56 -5.83
C GLU A 45 -8.79 6.12 -4.48
N VAL A 46 -7.67 6.84 -4.43
CA VAL A 46 -7.23 7.59 -3.26
C VAL A 46 -7.81 8.99 -3.36
N GLU A 47 -8.65 9.33 -2.41
CA GLU A 47 -9.36 10.62 -2.34
C GLU A 47 -8.60 11.63 -1.49
N ALA A 48 -7.85 11.15 -0.49
CA ALA A 48 -6.99 11.99 0.33
C ALA A 48 -5.89 11.16 0.99
N VAL A 49 -4.76 11.82 1.28
CA VAL A 49 -3.69 11.29 2.12
C VAL A 49 -3.56 12.18 3.34
N ASP A 50 -3.69 11.60 4.53
CA ASP A 50 -3.45 12.25 5.81
C ASP A 50 -2.15 11.71 6.40
N ILE A 51 -1.24 12.64 6.70
CA ILE A 51 0.03 12.33 7.34
C ILE A 51 0.07 13.01 8.69
N GLY A 52 0.03 12.21 9.76
CA GLY A 52 0.12 12.71 11.14
C GLY A 52 -0.92 13.77 11.52
N GLY A 53 -2.09 13.79 10.87
CA GLY A 53 -3.16 14.77 11.08
C GLY A 53 -3.28 15.86 10.02
N TYR A 54 -2.43 15.85 8.98
CA TYR A 54 -2.41 16.87 7.93
C TYR A 54 -2.79 16.25 6.58
N TYR A 55 -3.80 16.82 5.94
CA TYR A 55 -4.23 16.44 4.60
C TYR A 55 -3.29 17.01 3.55
N LEU A 56 -2.80 16.14 2.67
CA LEU A 56 -1.96 16.51 1.55
C LEU A 56 -2.77 16.62 0.27
N ALA A 57 -2.43 17.63 -0.52
CA ALA A 57 -2.96 17.78 -1.87
C ALA A 57 -2.35 16.69 -2.78
N LEU A 58 -3.19 15.91 -3.44
CA LEU A 58 -2.78 14.72 -4.20
C LEU A 58 -1.94 15.02 -5.45
N ASP A 59 -2.03 16.24 -5.96
CA ASP A 59 -1.24 16.75 -7.08
C ASP A 59 0.24 16.98 -6.71
N THR A 60 0.53 17.23 -5.43
CA THR A 60 1.91 17.38 -4.91
C THR A 60 2.60 16.05 -4.63
N VAL A 61 1.85 14.94 -4.66
CA VAL A 61 2.37 13.60 -4.40
C VAL A 61 3.11 13.10 -5.64
N GLU A 62 4.37 12.75 -5.47
CA GLU A 62 5.18 12.15 -6.53
C GLU A 62 4.74 10.69 -6.69
N ARG A 63 4.61 10.23 -7.94
CA ARG A 63 3.92 8.98 -8.29
C ARG A 63 4.81 8.11 -9.16
N ILE A 64 4.89 6.82 -8.84
CA ILE A 64 5.61 5.82 -9.63
C ILE A 64 4.67 4.66 -9.95
N GLY A 65 4.73 4.20 -11.20
CA GLY A 65 3.84 3.19 -11.75
C GLY A 65 2.56 3.78 -12.35
N PRO A 66 1.55 2.93 -12.65
CA PRO A 66 0.30 3.32 -13.28
C PRO A 66 -0.62 4.06 -12.29
N VAL A 67 -0.32 5.33 -12.01
CA VAL A 67 -1.13 6.20 -11.14
C VAL A 67 -1.61 7.41 -11.93
N GLU A 68 -2.92 7.58 -12.03
CA GLU A 68 -3.54 8.68 -12.76
C GLU A 68 -4.23 9.64 -11.80
N LEU A 69 -4.05 10.95 -11.98
CA LEU A 69 -4.84 11.96 -11.26
C LEU A 69 -6.08 12.28 -12.12
N ARG A 70 -7.26 11.94 -11.63
CA ARG A 70 -8.55 12.23 -12.29
C ARG A 70 -9.51 12.82 -11.28
N GLU A 71 -10.15 13.95 -11.63
CA GLU A 71 -11.19 14.57 -10.79
C GLU A 71 -10.74 14.83 -9.34
N GLY A 72 -9.46 15.15 -9.14
CA GLY A 72 -8.88 15.37 -7.81
C GLY A 72 -8.60 14.11 -6.99
N LYS A 73 -8.72 12.91 -7.59
CA LYS A 73 -8.41 11.61 -6.97
C LYS A 73 -7.26 10.91 -7.69
N LEU A 74 -6.47 10.12 -6.97
CA LEU A 74 -5.48 9.23 -7.58
C LEU A 74 -6.10 7.87 -7.85
N ARG A 75 -6.19 7.49 -9.12
CA ARG A 75 -6.65 6.18 -9.56
C ARG A 75 -5.45 5.26 -9.80
N ILE A 76 -5.50 4.09 -9.19
CA ILE A 76 -4.54 3.01 -9.35
C ILE A 76 -5.31 1.80 -9.89
N PRO A 77 -5.04 1.33 -11.11
CA PRO A 77 -5.76 0.22 -11.71
C PRO A 77 -5.63 -1.07 -10.91
N LYS A 78 -6.67 -1.91 -10.91
CA LYS A 78 -6.65 -3.22 -10.27
C LYS A 78 -5.44 -4.06 -10.72
N LYS A 79 -4.92 -4.87 -9.81
CA LYS A 79 -3.79 -5.79 -10.02
C LYS A 79 -2.48 -5.11 -10.47
N THR A 80 -2.37 -3.80 -10.31
CA THR A 80 -1.13 -3.06 -10.54
C THR A 80 -0.48 -2.66 -9.24
N GLN A 81 0.83 -2.45 -9.26
CA GLN A 81 1.57 -1.90 -8.14
C GLN A 81 1.82 -0.42 -8.39
N ALA A 82 1.84 0.38 -7.33
CA ALA A 82 2.16 1.79 -7.41
C ALA A 82 2.95 2.22 -6.18
N ALA A 83 3.73 3.30 -6.31
CA ALA A 83 4.35 3.97 -5.17
C ALA A 83 3.94 5.44 -5.14
N LEU A 84 3.57 5.91 -3.96
CA LEU A 84 3.36 7.33 -3.68
C LEU A 84 4.53 7.83 -2.82
N LEU A 85 5.16 8.90 -3.27
CA LEU A 85 6.34 9.51 -2.68
C LEU A 85 5.98 10.89 -2.15
N ILE A 86 6.24 11.11 -0.86
CA ILE A 86 5.82 12.31 -0.16
C ILE A 86 7.01 12.96 0.51
N LYS A 87 7.26 14.23 0.18
CA LYS A 87 8.36 15.04 0.71
C LYS A 87 7.91 15.81 1.95
N GLY A 88 8.85 16.12 2.85
CA GLY A 88 8.63 17.10 3.92
C GLY A 88 7.77 16.63 5.11
N ALA A 89 7.52 15.34 5.23
CA ALA A 89 6.67 14.77 6.29
C ALA A 89 7.41 13.77 7.19
N GLU A 90 8.72 13.96 7.38
CA GLU A 90 9.60 13.04 8.11
C GLU A 90 9.15 12.77 9.55
N TRP A 91 8.50 13.75 10.17
CA TRP A 91 8.02 13.74 11.55
C TRP A 91 6.82 12.79 11.80
N ALA A 92 6.19 12.26 10.75
CA ALA A 92 4.95 11.49 10.90
C ALA A 92 5.17 9.99 11.08
N ASP A 93 4.51 9.41 12.07
CA ASP A 93 4.64 7.98 12.42
C ASP A 93 3.57 7.08 11.78
N ALA A 94 2.56 7.67 11.16
CA ALA A 94 1.51 6.96 10.47
C ALA A 94 0.95 7.79 9.32
N VAL A 95 0.42 7.08 8.33
CA VAL A 95 -0.29 7.63 7.19
C VAL A 95 -1.67 7.01 7.12
N LYS A 96 -2.68 7.82 6.82
CA LYS A 96 -4.02 7.36 6.48
C LYS A 96 -4.31 7.65 5.02
N LEU A 97 -4.77 6.64 4.30
CA LEU A 97 -5.27 6.76 2.94
C LEU A 97 -6.79 6.68 2.99
N TYR A 98 -7.45 7.74 2.52
CA TYR A 98 -8.89 7.74 2.31
C TYR A 98 -9.16 7.26 0.90
N THR A 99 -9.90 6.17 0.77
CA THR A 99 -10.11 5.51 -0.52
C THR A 99 -11.56 5.12 -0.74
N ASN A 100 -11.92 4.82 -1.99
CA ASN A 100 -13.21 4.23 -2.35
C ASN A 100 -13.48 2.86 -1.69
N GLN A 101 -12.47 2.23 -1.09
CA GLN A 101 -12.56 0.95 -0.37
C GLN A 101 -12.55 1.13 1.16
N GLY A 102 -12.52 2.38 1.65
CA GLY A 102 -12.47 2.73 3.06
C GLY A 102 -11.19 3.45 3.46
N ILE A 103 -11.00 3.60 4.77
CA ILE A 103 -9.86 4.31 5.35
C ILE A 103 -8.79 3.28 5.73
N HIS A 104 -7.61 3.39 5.13
CA HIS A 104 -6.48 2.52 5.42
C HIS A 104 -5.44 3.26 6.22
N THR A 105 -5.21 2.82 7.47
CA THR A 105 -4.14 3.38 8.31
C THR A 105 -2.93 2.47 8.24
N ALA A 106 -1.80 3.01 7.79
CA ALA A 106 -0.52 2.31 7.75
C ALA A 106 0.47 2.99 8.71
N LYS A 107 1.05 2.19 9.61
CA LYS A 107 2.13 2.65 10.49
C LYS A 107 3.44 2.70 9.73
N MET A 108 4.25 3.69 10.03
CA MET A 108 5.59 3.84 9.49
C MET A 108 6.46 2.65 9.93
N GLN A 109 6.99 1.90 8.97
CA GLN A 109 7.92 0.81 9.22
C GLN A 109 9.35 1.36 9.31
N LYS A 110 10.19 0.72 10.13
CA LYS A 110 11.62 1.07 10.24
C LYS A 110 12.39 0.81 8.95
N GLN A 111 11.99 -0.23 8.23
CA GLN A 111 12.53 -0.66 6.95
C GLN A 111 11.37 -1.16 6.10
N GLY A 112 11.48 -0.98 4.79
CA GLY A 112 10.54 -1.47 3.82
C GLY A 112 11.23 -1.49 2.45
N ARG A 113 10.61 -2.16 1.49
CA ARG A 113 11.11 -2.18 0.12
C ARG A 113 9.93 -2.09 -0.82
N CYS A 114 9.94 -1.08 -1.69
CA CYS A 114 8.97 -1.02 -2.77
C CYS A 114 9.62 -1.55 -4.06
N PRO A 115 9.13 -2.64 -4.65
CA PRO A 115 9.71 -3.23 -5.86
C PRO A 115 9.94 -2.21 -6.99
N LEU A 116 8.98 -1.29 -7.15
CA LEU A 116 9.01 -0.24 -8.18
C LEU A 116 10.16 0.76 -8.02
N LEU A 117 10.60 1.04 -6.79
CA LEU A 117 11.73 1.93 -6.54
C LEU A 117 13.04 1.25 -6.92
N SER A 118 13.21 -0.02 -6.54
CA SER A 118 14.40 -0.81 -6.89
C SER A 118 14.60 -1.02 -8.40
N GLU A 119 13.51 -1.08 -9.18
CA GLU A 119 13.59 -1.18 -10.64
C GLU A 119 13.90 0.16 -11.30
N THR A 120 13.43 1.27 -10.72
CA THR A 120 13.70 2.62 -11.24
C THR A 120 15.16 2.99 -11.03
N GLU A 121 15.76 2.65 -9.88
CA GLU A 121 17.19 2.88 -9.60
C GLU A 121 18.13 2.02 -10.46
N LYS A 122 17.68 0.88 -10.97
CA LYS A 122 18.47 0.03 -11.88
C LYS A 122 18.54 0.55 -13.32
N ASN A 123 17.66 1.48 -13.69
CA ASN A 123 17.59 2.06 -15.02
C ASN A 123 18.14 3.50 -15.09
N LEU A 124 18.81 3.94 -14.02
CA LEU A 124 19.58 5.18 -13.90
C LEU A 124 21.08 4.86 -14.03
#